data_AF-A0A951VD42-F1
#
_entry.id   AF-A0A951VD42-F1
#
_cell.length_a   1.000
_cell.length_b   1.000
_cell.length_c   1.000
_cell.angle_alpha   90.00
_cell.angle_beta   90.00
_cell.angle_gamma   90.00
#
_symmetry.space_group_name_H-M   'P 1'
#
loop_
_entity.id
_entity.type
_entity.pdbx_description
1 polymer ?
#
loop_
_entity_poly.entity_id
_entity_poly.type
_entity_poly.pdbx_seq_one_letter_code
_entity_poly.pdbx_strand_id
1 'polypeptide(L)' 'MDKTPATAKCPICSAPAVERYRPFCSERCADLDLGRWLKERYVLPGDERLPEPTDEEG' A
#
# COMPACT_ATOMS: atom_id res chain seq x y z
N MET A 1 19.20 12.37 -1.03
CA MET A 1 19.84 11.05 -0.86
C MET A 1 19.44 10.20 -2.04
N ASP A 2 20.31 10.13 -3.03
CA ASP A 2 20.08 9.43 -4.28
C ASP A 2 20.08 7.92 -4.02
N LYS A 3 18.92 7.28 -4.18
CA LYS A 3 18.76 5.85 -3.92
C LYS A 3 19.16 5.11 -5.19
N THR A 4 20.46 4.88 -5.36
CA THR A 4 21.02 4.05 -6.44
C THR A 4 20.19 2.78 -6.58
N PRO A 5 19.66 2.44 -7.78
CA PRO A 5 18.80 1.28 -7.92
C PRO A 5 19.66 0.03 -7.79
N ALA A 6 19.73 -0.52 -6.58
CA ALA A 6 20.06 -1.91 -6.38
C ALA A 6 19.14 -2.73 -7.30
N THR A 7 19.69 -3.73 -7.99
CA THR A 7 18.93 -4.69 -8.79
C THR A 7 17.64 -5.05 -8.07
N ALA A 8 16.51 -4.56 -8.60
CA ALA A 8 15.27 -4.55 -7.85
C ALA A 8 14.90 -5.99 -7.51
N LYS A 9 14.88 -6.31 -6.22
CA LYS A 9 14.41 -7.61 -5.72
C LYS A 9 12.90 -7.52 -5.55
N CYS A 10 12.21 -8.60 -5.89
CA CYS A 10 10.78 -8.74 -5.68
C CYS A 10 10.47 -8.54 -4.18
N PRO A 11 9.61 -7.58 -3.81
CA PRO A 11 9.28 -7.32 -2.41
C PRO A 11 8.50 -8.46 -1.75
N ILE A 12 7.94 -9.38 -2.54
CA ILE A 12 7.13 -10.50 -2.05
C ILE A 12 7.97 -11.74 -1.72
N CYS A 13 9.02 -12.03 -2.51
CA CYS A 13 9.78 -13.28 -2.40
C CYS A 13 11.31 -13.13 -2.54
N SER A 14 11.83 -11.92 -2.71
CA SER A 14 13.25 -11.59 -2.90
C SER A 14 13.92 -12.12 -4.18
N ALA A 15 13.18 -12.78 -5.07
CA ALA A 15 13.69 -13.16 -6.39
C ALA A 15 14.02 -11.91 -7.25
N PRO A 16 14.92 -12.00 -8.25
CA PRO A 16 15.18 -10.90 -9.16
C PRO A 16 13.90 -10.42 -9.84
N ALA A 17 13.62 -9.10 -9.81
CA ALA A 17 12.51 -8.55 -10.55
C ALA A 17 12.75 -8.70 -12.05
N VAL A 18 11.67 -8.86 -12.81
CA VAL A 18 11.72 -8.95 -14.26
C VAL A 18 11.03 -7.74 -14.86
N GLU A 19 11.53 -7.23 -16.00
CA GLU A 19 11.10 -5.96 -16.57
C GLU A 19 9.58 -5.88 -16.78
N ARG A 20 8.97 -6.98 -17.25
CA ARG A 20 7.52 -7.07 -17.47
C ARG A 20 6.68 -6.89 -16.20
N TYR A 21 7.19 -7.30 -15.04
CA TYR A 21 6.43 -7.36 -13.80
C TYR A 21 7.00 -6.44 -12.72
N ARG A 22 7.88 -5.48 -13.04
CA ARG A 22 8.50 -4.61 -12.03
C ARG A 22 7.43 -3.94 -11.15
N PRO A 23 7.62 -3.91 -9.82
CA PRO A 23 8.82 -4.31 -9.05
C PRO A 23 8.93 -5.81 -8.71
N PHE A 24 8.09 -6.67 -9.27
CA PHE A 24 7.97 -8.10 -8.93
C PHE A 24 8.72 -9.03 -9.91
N CYS A 25 8.81 -10.30 -9.53
CA CYS A 25 9.39 -11.36 -10.37
C CYS A 25 8.36 -12.09 -11.26
N SER A 26 7.06 -11.96 -10.98
CA SER A 26 5.97 -12.63 -11.70
C SER A 26 4.62 -11.98 -11.44
N GLU A 27 3.65 -12.25 -12.32
CA GLU A 27 2.23 -11.89 -12.14
C GLU A 27 1.68 -12.37 -10.79
N ARG A 28 1.95 -13.63 -10.43
CA ARG A 28 1.56 -14.18 -9.12
C ARG A 28 2.02 -13.33 -7.93
N CYS A 29 3.23 -12.75 -7.99
CA CYS A 29 3.70 -11.89 -6.89
C CYS A 29 2.99 -10.53 -6.89
N ALA A 30 2.66 -9.98 -8.07
CA ALA A 30 1.85 -8.76 -8.16
C ALA A 30 0.45 -8.98 -7.58
N ASP A 31 -0.20 -10.11 -7.88
CA ASP A 31 -1.53 -10.44 -7.35
C ASP A 31 -1.52 -10.62 -5.83
N LEU A 32 -0.45 -11.22 -5.29
CA LEU A 32 -0.28 -11.37 -3.84
C LEU A 32 -0.13 -10.01 -3.14
N ASP A 33 0.61 -9.08 -3.75
CA ASP A 33 0.77 -7.71 -3.25
C ASP A 33 -0.57 -6.97 -3.25
N LEU A 34 -1.31 -7.04 -4.37
CA LEU A 34 -2.67 -6.51 -4.47
C LEU A 34 -3.60 -7.12 -3.42
N GLY A 35 -3.51 -8.44 -3.22
CA GLY A 35 -4.29 -9.16 -2.22
C GLY A 35 -3.96 -8.75 -0.78
N ARG A 36 -2.71 -8.36 -0.48
CA ARG A 36 -2.34 -7.77 0.82
C ARG A 36 -2.94 -6.38 0.96
N TRP A 37 -2.78 -5.54 -0.06
CA TRP A 37 -3.33 -4.18 -0.05
C TRP A 37 -4.85 -4.15 0.16
N LEU A 38 -5.59 -5.05 -0.49
CA LEU A 38 -7.05 -5.14 -0.33
C LEU A 38 -7.47 -5.72 1.04
N LYS A 39 -6.62 -6.52 1.69
CA LYS A 39 -6.89 -7.12 3.00
C LYS A 39 -6.49 -6.21 4.16
N GLU A 40 -5.46 -5.39 3.97
CA GLU A 40 -5.14 -4.31 4.88
C GLU A 40 -6.35 -3.34 4.86
N ARG A 41 -7.28 -3.53 5.79
CA ARG A 41 -8.31 -2.52 6.05
C ARG A 41 -7.58 -1.27 6.47
N TYR A 42 -7.46 -0.31 5.55
CA TYR A 42 -7.01 1.02 5.89
C TYR A 42 -8.07 1.62 6.83
N VAL A 43 -7.90 1.41 8.12
CA VAL A 43 -8.69 2.08 9.15
C VAL A 43 -8.15 3.50 9.19
N LEU A 44 -8.92 4.45 8.67
CA LEU A 44 -8.72 5.85 9.02
C LEU A 44 -8.82 5.90 10.55
N PRO A 45 -7.76 6.29 11.28
CA PRO A 45 -7.91 6.56 12.70
C PRO A 45 -9.03 7.59 12.79
N GLY A 46 -10.15 7.20 13.42
CA GLY A 46 -11.28 8.09 13.61
C GLY A 46 -10.78 9.31 14.37
N ASP A 47 -10.96 10.48 13.78
CA ASP A 47 -10.77 11.72 14.53
C ASP A 47 -11.87 11.74 15.60
N GLU A 48 -11.54 11.36 16.82
CA GLU A 48 -12.45 11.41 17.98
C GLU A 48 -12.80 12.86 18.39
N ARG A 49 -12.52 13.86 17.54
CA ARG A 49 -12.95 15.26 17.72
C ARG A 49 -13.43 15.87 16.40
N LEU A 50 -14.59 15.40 15.94
CA LEU A 50 -15.52 16.36 15.35
C LEU A 50 -16.44 16.82 16.47
N PRO A 51 -16.32 18.07 16.98
CA PRO A 51 -17.39 18.63 17.80
C PRO A 51 -18.67 18.58 16.96
N GLU A 52 -19.68 17.96 17.53
CA GLU A 52 -21.07 17.97 17.05
C GLU A 52 -21.46 19.40 16.65
N PRO A 53 -21.93 19.64 15.40
CA PRO A 53 -22.54 20.92 15.08
C PRO A 53 -23.79 21.04 15.95
N THR A 54 -23.76 21.93 16.92
CA THR A 54 -24.98 22.38 17.59
C THR A 54 -25.78 23.16 16.55
N ASP A 55 -26.82 22.53 16.01
CA ASP A 55 -27.89 23.26 15.32
C ASP A 55 -28.55 24.16 16.37
N GLU A 56 -28.14 25.43 16.39
CA GLU A 56 -28.86 26.49 17.11
C GLU A 56 -30.22 26.70 16.43
N GLU A 57 -31.28 26.08 16.96
CA GLU A 57 -32.66 26.54 16.79
C GLU A 57 -32.97 27.60 17.85
N GLY A 58 -33.19 28.86 17.44
CA GLY A 58 -33.79 29.91 18.27
C GLY A 58 -33.33 31.33 17.96
#